data_AF-A0A1F8EHV6-F1
#
_entry.id   AF-A0A1F8EHV6-F1
#
_cell.length_a   1.000
_cell.length_b   1.000
_cell.length_c   1.000
_cell.angle_alpha   90.00
_cell.angle_beta   90.00
_cell.angle_gamma   90.00
#
_symmetry.space_group_name_H-M   'P 1'
#
loop_
_entity.id
_entity.type
_entity.pdbx_description
1 polymer ?
#
loop_
_entity_poly.entity_id
_entity_poly.type
_entity_poly.pdbx_seq_one_letter_code
_entity_poly.pdbx_strand_id
1 'polypeptide(L)'
;MPQWQIDSDEYLERLGLDRKGFEKELKLPRINDLKKIIPLREIKMVQSIVPIPFELLLYLVRKIQTLDGQWPFKNAEISQVIANPPQLKIGQKYVYRENYQNLLENVGDLFQNILGEWGRLGKLGAYFVFGLNGDGNYSMACYLPPIIEVHNSKSYVMDGIHRNFICLKTGLTINALRIKNIEVPFPCSAKNWDEIVVIPLIDKPKNLEDRYFDLQKDLFRNLKYLGIDG
;
A
#
# COMPACT_ATOMS: atom_id res chain seq x y z
N MET A 1 -8.02 -1.63 -16.96
CA MET A 1 -7.49 -1.66 -15.57
C MET A 1 -8.67 -1.47 -14.64
N PRO A 2 -8.81 -2.24 -13.55
CA PRO A 2 -9.95 -2.08 -12.66
C PRO A 2 -10.04 -0.64 -12.17
N GLN A 3 -11.24 -0.05 -12.25
CA GLN A 3 -11.57 1.19 -11.58
C GLN A 3 -11.28 0.98 -10.10
N TRP A 4 -10.40 1.79 -9.52
CA TRP A 4 -9.90 1.63 -8.16
C TRP A 4 -10.90 2.21 -7.14
N GLN A 5 -12.18 1.91 -7.33
CA GLN A 5 -13.27 2.25 -6.43
C GLN A 5 -14.04 0.97 -6.16
N ILE A 6 -14.15 0.58 -4.90
CA ILE A 6 -14.82 -0.64 -4.46
C ILE A 6 -16.03 -0.21 -3.62
N ASP A 7 -17.20 -0.76 -3.91
CA ASP A 7 -18.37 -0.49 -3.07
C ASP A 7 -18.16 -1.11 -1.68
N SER A 8 -18.73 -0.49 -0.63
CA SER A 8 -18.45 -0.91 0.75
C SER A 8 -18.89 -2.34 1.05
N ASP A 9 -19.99 -2.80 0.46
CA ASP A 9 -20.47 -4.17 0.63
C ASP A 9 -19.57 -5.19 -0.08
N GLU A 10 -19.11 -4.88 -1.29
CA GLU A 10 -18.13 -5.70 -2.01
C GLU A 10 -16.80 -5.78 -1.24
N TYR A 11 -16.35 -4.68 -0.65
CA TYR A 11 -15.13 -4.68 0.16
C TYR A 11 -15.22 -5.63 1.36
N LEU A 12 -16.36 -5.62 2.07
CA LEU A 12 -16.61 -6.53 3.19
C LEU A 12 -16.68 -7.99 2.72
N GLU A 13 -17.35 -8.26 1.60
CA GLU A 13 -17.41 -9.59 0.99
C GLU A 13 -16.02 -10.14 0.63
N ARG A 14 -15.18 -9.34 -0.03
CA ARG A 14 -13.79 -9.72 -0.37
C ARG A 14 -12.95 -10.02 0.86
N LEU A 15 -13.23 -9.32 1.96
CA LEU A 15 -12.61 -9.59 3.25
C LEU A 15 -13.24 -10.76 3.99
N GLY A 16 -14.39 -11.29 3.57
CA GLY A 16 -15.12 -12.32 4.31
C GLY A 16 -15.57 -11.83 5.69
N LEU A 17 -15.89 -10.55 5.81
CA LEU A 17 -16.35 -9.91 7.04
C LEU A 17 -17.81 -9.50 6.89
N ASP A 18 -18.57 -9.56 7.99
CA ASP A 18 -19.85 -8.88 8.07
C ASP A 18 -19.66 -7.46 8.62
N ARG A 19 -20.60 -6.56 8.30
CA ARG A 19 -20.50 -5.15 8.70
C ARG A 19 -20.47 -4.99 10.23
N LYS A 20 -21.21 -5.83 10.94
CA LYS A 20 -21.29 -5.83 12.42
C LYS A 20 -19.97 -6.26 13.08
N GLY A 21 -19.29 -7.28 12.55
CA GLY A 21 -17.99 -7.73 13.02
C GLY A 21 -16.92 -6.67 12.77
N PHE A 22 -16.93 -6.05 11.58
CA PHE A 22 -16.00 -4.96 11.25
C PHE A 22 -16.21 -3.72 12.14
N GLU A 23 -17.47 -3.33 12.39
CA GLU A 23 -17.84 -2.25 13.30
C GLU A 23 -17.34 -2.47 14.73
N LYS A 24 -17.62 -3.66 15.27
CA LYS A 24 -17.36 -3.99 16.69
C LYS A 24 -15.88 -4.03 17.00
N GLU A 25 -15.07 -4.59 16.10
CA GLU A 25 -13.63 -4.75 16.29
C GLU A 25 -12.86 -3.44 16.13
N LEU A 26 -13.33 -2.54 15.26
CA LEU A 26 -12.55 -1.35 14.87
C LEU A 26 -13.10 -0.02 15.34
N LYS A 27 -14.34 0.02 15.86
CA LYS A 27 -15.01 1.25 16.28
C LYS A 27 -14.92 2.36 15.21
N LEU A 28 -15.12 1.97 13.94
CA LEU A 28 -14.94 2.89 12.82
C LEU A 28 -16.04 3.97 12.80
N PRO A 29 -15.68 5.23 12.54
CA PRO A 29 -16.64 6.32 12.47
C PRO A 29 -17.57 6.14 11.27
N ARG A 30 -18.88 6.26 11.50
CA ARG A 30 -19.92 6.38 10.46
C ARG A 30 -19.83 5.34 9.34
N ILE A 31 -19.40 4.12 9.65
CA ILE A 31 -19.22 3.04 8.67
C ILE A 31 -20.54 2.66 7.95
N ASN A 32 -21.70 2.92 8.56
CA ASN A 32 -23.00 2.78 7.89
C ASN A 32 -23.21 3.78 6.75
N ASP A 33 -22.55 4.94 6.80
CA ASP A 33 -22.56 5.95 5.75
C ASP A 33 -21.49 5.70 4.68
N LEU A 34 -20.59 4.72 4.89
CA LEU A 34 -19.48 4.45 3.98
C LEU A 34 -20.01 3.86 2.67
N LYS A 35 -19.82 4.61 1.59
CA LYS A 35 -20.25 4.19 0.25
C LYS A 35 -19.15 3.46 -0.51
N LYS A 36 -17.92 3.99 -0.44
CA LYS A 36 -16.83 3.57 -1.33
C LYS A 36 -15.48 3.48 -0.63
N ILE A 37 -14.69 2.51 -1.08
CA ILE A 37 -13.26 2.41 -0.81
C ILE A 37 -12.52 2.96 -2.02
N ILE A 38 -11.71 3.99 -1.79
CA ILE A 38 -11.06 4.77 -2.86
C ILE A 38 -9.58 4.98 -2.55
N PRO A 39 -8.77 5.40 -3.54
CA PRO A 39 -7.37 5.79 -3.29
C PRO A 39 -7.33 7.01 -2.40
N LEU A 40 -6.28 7.15 -1.59
CA LEU A 40 -6.10 8.27 -0.67
C LEU A 40 -6.15 9.63 -1.40
N ARG A 41 -5.54 9.71 -2.59
CA ARG A 41 -5.56 10.94 -3.43
C ARG A 41 -6.95 11.37 -3.92
N GLU A 42 -7.96 10.49 -3.83
CA GLU A 42 -9.34 10.81 -4.22
C GLU A 42 -10.17 11.35 -3.04
N ILE A 43 -9.65 11.27 -1.80
CA ILE A 43 -10.24 11.94 -0.64
C ILE A 43 -9.92 13.43 -0.74
N LYS A 44 -10.94 14.27 -0.88
CA LYS A 44 -10.81 15.74 -1.01
C LYS A 44 -10.90 16.46 0.31
N MET A 45 -11.63 15.90 1.27
CA MET A 45 -11.75 16.44 2.61
C MET A 45 -11.68 15.31 3.62
N VAL A 46 -10.57 15.22 4.35
CA VAL A 46 -10.40 14.27 5.45
C VAL A 46 -11.25 14.70 6.63
N GLN A 47 -12.02 13.76 7.18
CA GLN A 47 -12.84 13.96 8.37
C GLN A 47 -12.29 13.19 9.57
N SER A 48 -11.65 12.04 9.34
CA SER A 48 -11.01 11.27 10.41
C SER A 48 -9.91 10.36 9.87
N ILE A 49 -8.96 10.04 10.75
CA ILE A 49 -7.91 9.06 10.51
C ILE A 49 -7.95 8.09 11.69
N VAL A 50 -8.06 6.79 11.39
CA VAL A 50 -8.14 5.72 12.39
C VAL A 50 -6.95 4.79 12.21
N PRO A 51 -6.10 4.58 13.23
CA PRO A 51 -5.01 3.62 13.15
C PRO A 51 -5.57 2.20 12.98
N ILE A 52 -4.94 1.42 12.10
CA ILE A 52 -5.30 0.01 11.90
C ILE A 52 -4.60 -0.82 12.99
N PRO A 53 -5.34 -1.49 13.88
CA PRO A 53 -4.75 -2.39 14.88
C PRO A 53 -3.90 -3.48 14.21
N PHE A 54 -2.81 -3.88 14.86
CA PHE A 54 -1.86 -4.80 14.26
C PHE A 54 -2.52 -6.14 13.84
N GLU A 55 -3.41 -6.71 14.65
CA GLU A 55 -4.13 -7.94 14.30
C GLU A 55 -4.98 -7.81 13.03
N LEU A 56 -5.67 -6.68 12.85
CA LEU A 56 -6.39 -6.42 11.61
C LEU A 56 -5.42 -6.21 10.44
N LEU A 57 -4.30 -5.53 10.68
CA LEU A 57 -3.30 -5.35 9.63
C LEU A 57 -2.76 -6.70 9.13
N LEU A 58 -2.47 -7.63 10.04
CA LEU A 58 -2.11 -9.01 9.71
C LEU A 58 -3.19 -9.69 8.88
N TYR A 59 -4.46 -9.54 9.28
CA TYR A 59 -5.60 -10.07 8.56
C TYR A 59 -5.70 -9.54 7.13
N LEU A 60 -5.62 -8.21 6.94
CA LEU A 60 -5.68 -7.55 5.64
C LEU A 60 -4.54 -8.03 4.73
N VAL A 61 -3.32 -8.07 5.25
CA VAL A 61 -2.15 -8.53 4.48
C VAL A 61 -2.32 -9.99 4.07
N ARG A 62 -2.80 -10.87 4.96
CA ARG A 62 -3.05 -12.30 4.65
C ARG A 62 -4.12 -12.50 3.57
N LYS A 63 -4.97 -11.50 3.32
CA LYS A 63 -5.99 -11.51 2.27
C LYS A 63 -5.49 -10.98 0.91
N ILE A 64 -4.24 -10.53 0.82
CA ILE A 64 -3.66 -10.18 -0.49
C ILE A 64 -3.50 -11.46 -1.28
N GLN A 65 -4.06 -11.47 -2.50
CA GLN A 65 -3.91 -12.57 -3.46
C GLN A 65 -2.88 -12.22 -4.53
N THR A 66 -2.29 -13.23 -5.15
CA THR A 66 -1.64 -13.07 -6.46
C THR A 66 -2.68 -12.93 -7.58
N LEU A 67 -2.26 -12.56 -8.80
CA LEU A 67 -3.17 -12.42 -9.94
C LEU A 67 -3.78 -13.76 -10.39
N ASP A 68 -3.11 -14.88 -10.12
CA ASP A 68 -3.63 -16.24 -10.33
C ASP A 68 -4.44 -16.80 -9.12
N GLY A 69 -4.65 -15.99 -8.08
CA GLY A 69 -5.53 -16.33 -6.95
C GLY A 69 -4.88 -17.10 -5.79
N GLN A 70 -3.56 -17.27 -5.77
CA GLN A 70 -2.85 -17.81 -4.60
C GLN A 70 -2.84 -16.82 -3.44
N TRP A 71 -2.66 -17.31 -2.21
CA TRP A 71 -2.61 -16.51 -0.99
C TRP A 71 -1.17 -16.47 -0.44
N PRO A 72 -0.28 -15.62 -1.00
CA PRO A 72 1.16 -15.67 -0.74
C PRO A 72 1.52 -15.49 0.75
N PHE A 73 0.68 -14.77 1.49
CA PHE A 73 0.99 -14.40 2.88
C PHE A 73 0.19 -15.20 3.92
N LYS A 74 -0.60 -16.20 3.52
CA LYS A 74 -1.50 -16.93 4.42
C LYS A 74 -0.82 -17.44 5.70
N ASN A 75 0.37 -18.03 5.54
CA ASN A 75 1.17 -18.60 6.63
C ASN A 75 2.43 -17.78 6.95
N ALA A 76 2.57 -16.59 6.36
CA ALA A 76 3.78 -15.79 6.48
C ALA A 76 3.93 -15.15 7.87
N GLU A 77 5.18 -14.93 8.28
CA GLU A 77 5.52 -14.12 9.45
C GLU A 77 5.51 -12.65 9.02
N ILE A 78 4.61 -11.85 9.60
CA ILE A 78 4.45 -10.44 9.27
C ILE A 78 4.81 -9.63 10.52
N SER A 79 5.66 -8.61 10.35
CA SER A 79 6.14 -7.74 11.42
C SER A 79 6.24 -6.29 10.93
N GLN A 80 6.08 -5.31 11.82
CA GLN A 80 6.44 -3.92 11.52
C GLN A 80 7.94 -3.71 11.82
N VAL A 81 8.62 -3.00 10.93
CA VAL A 81 10.06 -2.72 11.05
C VAL A 81 10.39 -1.31 10.58
N ILE A 82 11.51 -0.79 11.06
CA ILE A 82 12.17 0.36 10.45
C ILE A 82 13.15 -0.17 9.40
N ALA A 83 12.85 0.06 8.13
CA ALA A 83 13.65 -0.38 7.00
C ALA A 83 14.64 0.71 6.57
N ASN A 84 15.80 0.26 6.07
CA ASN A 84 16.83 1.10 5.48
C ASN A 84 16.77 0.94 3.94
N PRO A 85 16.16 1.89 3.19
CA PRO A 85 15.95 1.74 1.74
C PRO A 85 17.20 1.34 0.94
N PRO A 86 18.41 1.91 1.17
CA PRO A 86 19.66 1.46 0.54
C PRO A 86 19.93 -0.06 0.56
N GLN A 87 19.44 -0.79 1.56
CA GLN A 87 19.67 -2.24 1.70
C GLN A 87 18.63 -3.10 0.97
N LEU A 88 17.55 -2.48 0.47
CA LEU A 88 16.46 -3.17 -0.19
C LEU A 88 16.76 -3.37 -1.68
N LYS A 89 16.26 -4.48 -2.22
CA LYS A 89 16.22 -4.75 -3.65
C LYS A 89 14.88 -4.32 -4.24
N ILE A 90 14.86 -4.01 -5.52
CA ILE A 90 13.67 -3.54 -6.24
C ILE A 90 13.33 -4.47 -7.40
N GLY A 91 12.04 -4.72 -7.61
CA GLY A 91 11.54 -5.43 -8.80
C GLY A 91 11.00 -4.50 -9.90
N GLN A 92 10.64 -3.27 -9.54
CA GLN A 92 10.11 -2.27 -10.46
C GLN A 92 11.24 -1.47 -11.13
N LYS A 93 11.11 -1.21 -12.43
CA LYS A 93 12.09 -0.45 -13.24
C LYS A 93 12.01 1.06 -13.05
N TYR A 94 10.81 1.57 -12.74
CA TYR A 94 10.51 2.99 -12.84
C TYR A 94 9.99 3.59 -11.54
N VAL A 95 10.40 4.82 -11.25
CA VAL A 95 9.69 5.72 -10.33
C VAL A 95 9.02 6.81 -11.18
N TYR A 96 7.74 7.02 -10.92
CA TYR A 96 6.97 8.06 -11.63
C TYR A 96 7.11 9.39 -10.89
N ARG A 97 7.56 10.42 -11.60
CA ARG A 97 7.93 11.72 -11.03
C ARG A 97 6.79 12.38 -10.25
N GLU A 98 5.65 12.48 -10.90
CA GLU A 98 4.44 13.13 -10.41
C GLU A 98 3.88 12.39 -9.17
N ASN A 99 4.04 11.07 -9.10
CA ASN A 99 3.60 10.31 -7.93
C ASN A 99 4.41 10.64 -6.68
N TYR A 100 5.75 10.68 -6.77
CA TYR A 100 6.56 10.99 -5.59
C TYR A 100 6.48 12.48 -5.23
N GLN A 101 6.33 13.37 -6.21
CA GLN A 101 6.06 14.80 -5.95
C GLN A 101 4.74 14.97 -5.19
N ASN A 102 3.67 14.33 -5.66
CA ASN A 102 2.37 14.36 -4.97
C ASN A 102 2.44 13.79 -3.55
N LEU A 103 3.28 12.78 -3.29
CA LEU A 103 3.49 12.27 -1.93
C LEU A 103 4.15 13.30 -1.01
N LEU A 104 5.12 14.06 -1.53
CA LEU A 104 5.81 15.13 -0.79
C LEU A 104 4.91 16.34 -0.55
N GLU A 105 4.12 16.72 -1.56
CA GLU A 105 3.33 17.96 -1.56
C GLU A 105 1.96 17.81 -0.90
N ASN A 106 1.28 16.66 -1.05
CA ASN A 106 -0.12 16.52 -0.63
C ASN A 106 -0.31 15.50 0.50
N VAL A 107 0.37 14.36 0.45
CA VAL A 107 0.16 13.29 1.44
C VAL A 107 0.86 13.59 2.76
N GLY A 108 2.04 14.21 2.71
CA GLY A 108 2.75 14.66 3.91
C GLY A 108 1.88 15.59 4.78
N ASP A 109 1.30 16.61 4.17
CA ASP A 109 0.50 17.62 4.88
C ASP A 109 -0.80 17.04 5.45
N LEU A 110 -1.45 16.14 4.72
CA LEU A 110 -2.69 15.47 5.14
C LEU A 110 -2.53 14.78 6.50
N PHE A 111 -1.45 14.02 6.67
CA PHE A 111 -1.19 13.33 7.94
C PHE A 111 -0.50 14.23 8.97
N GLN A 112 0.38 15.15 8.56
CA GLN A 112 1.04 16.06 9.50
C GLN A 112 0.06 16.96 10.25
N ASN A 113 -1.00 17.42 9.58
CA ASN A 113 -2.01 18.26 10.21
C ASN A 113 -2.80 17.54 11.33
N ILE A 114 -2.86 16.21 11.29
CA ILE A 114 -3.65 15.39 12.23
C ILE A 114 -2.74 14.67 13.25
N LEU A 115 -1.58 14.19 12.79
CA LEU A 115 -0.66 13.34 13.56
C LEU A 115 0.64 14.05 13.97
N GLY A 116 0.85 15.29 13.53
CA GLY A 116 2.07 16.07 13.78
C GLY A 116 3.32 15.36 13.25
N GLU A 117 4.35 15.25 14.09
CA GLU A 117 5.62 14.58 13.76
C GLU A 117 5.48 13.11 13.35
N TRP A 118 4.43 12.43 13.80
CA TRP A 118 4.12 11.04 13.41
C TRP A 118 3.49 10.96 12.00
N GLY A 119 3.06 12.10 11.46
CA GLY A 119 2.53 12.24 10.11
C GLY A 119 3.59 12.30 9.02
N ARG A 120 4.89 12.30 9.37
CA ARG A 120 5.98 12.33 8.39
C ARG A 120 6.08 11.01 7.63
N LEU A 121 6.29 11.08 6.31
CA LEU A 121 6.25 9.94 5.39
C LEU A 121 7.06 8.70 5.84
N GLY A 122 8.25 8.91 6.41
CA GLY A 122 9.11 7.82 6.90
C GLY A 122 8.63 7.14 8.19
N LYS A 123 7.65 7.70 8.90
CA LYS A 123 7.14 7.21 10.19
C LYS A 123 5.69 6.74 10.13
N LEU A 124 4.99 6.95 9.01
CA LEU A 124 3.57 6.60 8.90
C LEU A 124 3.35 5.10 9.08
N GLY A 125 2.41 4.78 9.97
CA GLY A 125 1.87 3.44 10.17
C GLY A 125 0.77 3.07 9.18
N ALA A 126 -0.07 2.12 9.57
CA ALA A 126 -1.24 1.72 8.82
C ALA A 126 -2.48 2.46 9.33
N TYR A 127 -3.26 3.04 8.41
CA TYR A 127 -4.41 3.89 8.76
C TYR A 127 -5.57 3.67 7.79
N PHE A 128 -6.79 3.71 8.33
CA PHE A 128 -7.97 4.04 7.54
C PHE A 128 -8.16 5.56 7.56
N VAL A 129 -8.29 6.16 6.38
CA VAL A 129 -8.57 7.58 6.22
C VAL A 129 -10.00 7.72 5.71
N PHE A 130 -10.83 8.45 6.44
CA PHE A 130 -12.23 8.67 6.07
C PHE A 130 -12.46 10.13 5.70
N GLY A 131 -13.33 10.36 4.71
CA GLY A 131 -13.63 11.71 4.26
C GLY A 131 -14.62 11.75 3.11
N LEU A 132 -14.74 12.92 2.50
CA LEU A 132 -15.54 13.10 1.28
C LEU A 132 -14.66 13.03 0.04
N ASN A 133 -15.14 12.31 -0.99
CA ASN A 133 -14.51 12.28 -2.31
C ASN A 133 -14.93 13.52 -3.15
N GLY A 134 -14.47 13.59 -4.40
CA GLY A 134 -14.83 14.68 -5.32
C GLY A 134 -16.33 14.80 -5.64
N ASP A 135 -17.11 13.74 -5.46
CA ASP A 135 -18.56 13.71 -5.66
C ASP A 135 -19.33 13.99 -4.36
N GLY A 136 -18.65 14.30 -3.26
CA GLY A 136 -19.26 14.49 -1.94
C GLY A 136 -19.68 13.20 -1.22
N ASN A 137 -19.30 12.02 -1.72
CA ASN A 137 -19.60 10.74 -1.10
C ASN A 137 -18.65 10.44 0.06
N TYR A 138 -19.20 9.98 1.20
CA TYR A 138 -18.41 9.49 2.32
C TYR A 138 -17.68 8.20 1.93
N SER A 139 -16.35 8.25 2.01
CA SER A 139 -15.44 7.27 1.44
C SER A 139 -14.30 6.98 2.41
N MET A 140 -13.64 5.83 2.21
CA MET A 140 -12.51 5.37 3.01
C MET A 140 -11.33 5.04 2.09
N ALA A 141 -10.12 5.37 2.51
CA ALA A 141 -8.87 4.87 1.93
C ALA A 141 -8.16 3.97 2.94
N CYS A 142 -7.62 2.84 2.48
CA CYS A 142 -6.81 1.94 3.27
C CYS A 142 -5.33 2.22 2.99
N TYR A 143 -4.68 2.98 3.87
CA TYR A 143 -3.26 3.32 3.75
C TYR A 143 -2.42 2.31 4.53
N LEU A 144 -1.54 1.58 3.85
CA LEU A 144 -0.55 0.72 4.50
C LEU A 144 0.86 1.30 4.35
N PRO A 145 1.79 1.10 5.31
CA PRO A 145 3.20 1.38 5.09
C PRO A 145 3.75 0.47 3.97
N PRO A 146 4.91 0.78 3.36
CA PRO A 146 5.48 -0.07 2.31
C PRO A 146 5.63 -1.51 2.76
N ILE A 147 5.46 -2.44 1.81
CA ILE A 147 5.57 -3.87 2.09
C ILE A 147 6.89 -4.38 1.53
N ILE A 148 7.64 -5.05 2.40
CA ILE A 148 8.94 -5.65 2.13
C ILE A 148 8.80 -7.15 2.30
N GLU A 149 9.11 -7.90 1.24
CA GLU A 149 9.20 -9.35 1.31
C GLU A 149 10.64 -9.79 1.55
N VAL A 150 10.82 -10.87 2.28
CA VAL A 150 12.13 -11.47 2.51
C VAL A 150 12.17 -12.85 1.88
N HIS A 151 13.03 -13.03 0.88
CA HIS A 151 13.28 -14.30 0.19
C HIS A 151 14.78 -14.61 0.24
N ASN A 152 15.16 -15.82 0.67
CA ASN A 152 16.56 -16.25 0.72
C ASN A 152 17.51 -15.21 1.37
N SER A 153 17.10 -14.67 2.52
CA SER A 153 17.82 -13.63 3.29
C SER A 153 17.97 -12.26 2.62
N LYS A 154 17.34 -12.03 1.47
CA LYS A 154 17.30 -10.73 0.78
C LYS A 154 15.95 -10.06 1.02
N SER A 155 15.96 -8.73 1.14
CA SER A 155 14.76 -7.92 1.34
C SER A 155 14.38 -7.19 0.05
N TYR A 156 13.12 -7.29 -0.35
CA TYR A 156 12.61 -6.81 -1.64
C TYR A 156 11.46 -5.84 -1.40
N VAL A 157 11.49 -4.67 -2.04
CA VAL A 157 10.35 -3.75 -2.06
C VAL A 157 9.26 -4.38 -2.92
N MET A 158 8.20 -4.87 -2.27
CA MET A 158 7.02 -5.41 -2.96
C MET A 158 6.07 -4.29 -3.36
N ASP A 159 5.84 -3.36 -2.42
CA ASP A 159 4.97 -2.20 -2.60
C ASP A 159 5.56 -0.95 -1.94
N GLY A 160 5.12 0.23 -2.37
CA GLY A 160 5.60 1.52 -1.85
C GLY A 160 6.96 1.95 -2.42
N ILE A 161 7.22 1.66 -3.71
CA ILE A 161 8.47 2.01 -4.39
C ILE A 161 8.78 3.51 -4.34
N HIS A 162 7.79 4.38 -4.54
CA HIS A 162 7.98 5.84 -4.51
C HIS A 162 8.33 6.35 -3.11
N ARG A 163 7.71 5.80 -2.06
CA ARG A 163 8.01 6.16 -0.66
C ARG A 163 9.42 5.72 -0.26
N ASN A 164 9.80 4.50 -0.65
CA ASN A 164 11.17 4.01 -0.46
C ASN A 164 12.18 4.85 -1.24
N PHE A 165 11.86 5.26 -2.47
CA PHE A 165 12.73 6.13 -3.28
C PHE A 165 12.93 7.51 -2.65
N ILE A 166 11.86 8.14 -2.12
CA ILE A 166 11.97 9.41 -1.38
C ILE A 166 12.92 9.23 -0.18
N CYS A 167 12.73 8.19 0.63
CA CYS A 167 13.54 7.95 1.81
C CYS A 167 15.00 7.64 1.44
N LEU A 168 15.23 6.87 0.36
CA LEU A 168 16.56 6.64 -0.22
C LEU A 168 17.26 7.96 -0.58
N LYS A 169 16.58 8.84 -1.32
CA LYS A 169 17.17 10.10 -1.79
C LYS A 169 17.37 11.14 -0.70
N THR A 170 16.65 11.01 0.42
CA THR A 170 16.75 11.91 1.57
C THR A 170 17.59 11.34 2.72
N GLY A 171 18.13 10.12 2.58
CA GLY A 171 18.94 9.48 3.62
C GLY A 171 18.14 9.07 4.86
N LEU A 172 16.82 8.86 4.73
CA LEU A 172 15.92 8.51 5.82
C LEU A 172 15.60 7.01 5.83
N THR A 173 15.31 6.50 7.01
CA THR A 173 14.67 5.19 7.19
C THR A 173 13.15 5.29 7.00
N ILE A 174 12.49 4.16 6.75
CA ILE A 174 11.04 4.11 6.56
C ILE A 174 10.39 3.00 7.39
N ASN A 175 9.29 3.30 8.07
CA ASN A 175 8.43 2.29 8.67
C ASN A 175 7.80 1.42 7.57
N ALA A 176 7.87 0.10 7.71
CA ALA A 176 7.45 -0.85 6.69
C ALA A 176 6.88 -2.13 7.31
N LEU A 177 6.09 -2.85 6.54
CA LEU A 177 5.69 -4.23 6.85
C LEU A 177 6.71 -5.18 6.25
N ARG A 178 7.36 -5.97 7.11
CA ARG A 178 8.26 -7.04 6.69
C ARG A 178 7.54 -8.37 6.75
N ILE A 179 7.55 -9.08 5.63
CA ILE A 179 6.92 -10.39 5.46
C ILE A 179 8.01 -11.43 5.17
N LYS A 180 8.05 -12.51 5.95
CA LYS A 180 8.99 -13.64 5.84
C LYS A 180 8.24 -14.97 5.69
N ASN A 181 8.97 -16.03 5.35
CA ASN A 181 8.45 -17.39 5.18
C ASN A 181 7.30 -17.44 4.16
N ILE A 182 7.53 -16.79 3.01
CA ILE A 182 6.57 -16.71 1.90
C ILE A 182 6.83 -17.91 1.00
N GLU A 183 5.82 -18.76 0.81
CA GLU A 183 5.94 -19.96 -0.03
C GLU A 183 5.91 -19.62 -1.52
N VAL A 184 5.19 -18.55 -1.89
CA VAL A 184 5.05 -18.08 -3.26
C VAL A 184 6.26 -17.20 -3.66
N PRO A 185 6.95 -17.50 -4.78
CA PRO A 185 8.12 -16.73 -5.20
C PRO A 185 7.83 -15.23 -5.41
N PHE A 186 8.87 -14.40 -5.27
CA PHE A 186 8.81 -13.00 -5.68
C PHE A 186 8.57 -12.91 -7.20
N PRO A 187 7.66 -12.05 -7.71
CA PRO A 187 7.13 -12.14 -9.06
C PRO A 187 8.10 -11.64 -10.14
N CYS A 188 9.29 -11.15 -9.78
CA CYS A 188 10.19 -10.50 -10.71
C CYS A 188 11.65 -10.65 -10.28
N SER A 189 12.56 -10.49 -11.23
CA SER A 189 13.98 -10.32 -10.95
C SER A 189 14.20 -9.07 -10.09
N ALA A 190 15.21 -9.12 -9.23
CA ALA A 190 15.51 -8.02 -8.34
C ALA A 190 16.82 -7.33 -8.68
N LYS A 191 16.79 -6.01 -8.65
CA LYS A 191 17.91 -5.12 -8.95
C LYS A 191 18.22 -4.22 -7.76
N ASN A 192 19.34 -3.52 -7.86
CA ASN A 192 19.72 -2.46 -6.94
C ASN A 192 19.06 -1.14 -7.34
N TRP A 193 19.12 -0.14 -6.47
CA TRP A 193 18.52 1.17 -6.70
C TRP A 193 19.21 2.01 -7.80
N ASP A 194 20.46 1.75 -8.13
CA ASP A 194 21.17 2.40 -9.25
C ASP A 194 20.60 2.03 -10.62
N GLU A 195 19.84 0.95 -10.70
CA GLU A 195 19.15 0.49 -11.92
C GLU A 195 17.76 1.13 -12.10
N ILE A 196 17.27 1.91 -11.11
CA ILE A 196 15.94 2.52 -11.18
C ILE A 196 15.95 3.78 -12.04
N VAL A 197 14.95 3.94 -12.90
CA VAL A 197 14.82 5.11 -13.77
C VAL A 197 13.64 5.97 -13.32
N VAL A 198 13.85 7.28 -13.19
CA VAL A 198 12.76 8.24 -12.94
C VAL A 198 12.20 8.71 -14.27
N ILE A 199 10.92 8.46 -14.52
CA ILE A 199 10.22 8.89 -15.73
C ILE A 199 8.97 9.70 -15.38
N PRO A 200 8.49 10.59 -16.27
CA PRO A 200 7.20 11.22 -16.09
C PRO A 200 6.07 10.19 -16.25
N LEU A 201 4.91 10.47 -15.65
CA LEU A 201 3.76 9.57 -15.60
C LEU A 201 3.17 9.34 -16.99
N ILE A 202 3.30 10.31 -17.90
CA ILE A 202 2.89 10.19 -19.30
C ILE A 202 3.66 9.07 -20.04
N ASP A 203 4.89 8.80 -19.62
CA ASP A 203 5.75 7.77 -20.21
C ASP A 203 5.58 6.40 -19.53
N LYS A 204 4.64 6.27 -18.59
CA LYS A 204 4.36 5.01 -17.89
C LYS A 204 3.99 3.92 -18.91
N PRO A 205 4.75 2.81 -18.98
CA PRO A 205 4.43 1.71 -19.89
C PRO A 205 3.01 1.20 -19.67
N LYS A 206 2.26 0.94 -20.74
CA LYS A 206 0.86 0.49 -20.64
C LYS A 206 0.75 -0.93 -20.09
N ASN A 207 1.63 -1.82 -20.56
CA ASN A 207 1.69 -3.21 -20.09
C ASN A 207 2.35 -3.27 -18.71
N LEU A 208 1.99 -4.29 -17.93
CA LEU A 208 2.50 -4.44 -16.56
C LEU A 208 3.94 -4.98 -16.60
N GLU A 209 4.19 -5.91 -17.49
CA GLU A 209 5.42 -6.65 -17.73
C GLU A 209 6.59 -5.70 -18.03
N ASP A 210 6.32 -4.63 -18.79
CA ASP A 210 7.31 -3.61 -19.13
C ASP A 210 7.75 -2.77 -17.91
N ARG A 211 6.96 -2.75 -16.84
CA ARG A 211 7.23 -1.93 -15.64
C ARG A 211 8.16 -2.61 -14.63
N TYR A 212 8.38 -3.92 -14.76
CA TYR A 212 9.14 -4.73 -13.81
C TYR A 212 10.27 -5.49 -14.52
N PHE A 213 11.28 -5.92 -13.78
CA PHE A 213 12.37 -6.76 -14.31
C PHE A 213 11.90 -8.23 -14.38
N ASP A 214 11.79 -8.80 -15.58
CA ASP A 214 11.44 -10.22 -15.79
C ASP A 214 10.17 -10.67 -15.03
N LEU A 215 9.08 -9.93 -15.20
CA LEU A 215 7.83 -10.18 -14.46
C LEU A 215 7.19 -11.52 -14.83
N GLN A 216 6.94 -12.34 -13.82
CA GLN A 216 5.98 -13.43 -13.83
C GLN A 216 4.63 -12.90 -13.34
N LYS A 217 3.78 -12.55 -14.30
CA LYS A 217 2.53 -11.82 -14.05
C LYS A 217 1.61 -12.54 -13.06
N ASP A 218 1.50 -13.86 -13.18
CA ASP A 218 0.60 -14.69 -12.37
C ASP A 218 0.90 -14.57 -10.88
N LEU A 219 2.19 -14.42 -10.53
CA LEU A 219 2.67 -14.27 -9.16
C LEU A 219 2.52 -12.84 -8.61
N PHE A 220 2.06 -11.87 -9.40
CA PHE A 220 2.01 -10.46 -8.99
C PHE A 220 0.96 -10.22 -7.89
N ARG A 221 1.31 -9.42 -6.87
CA ARG A 221 0.49 -9.25 -5.66
C ARG A 221 -0.59 -8.20 -5.92
N ASN A 222 -1.86 -8.59 -5.81
CA ASN A 222 -3.00 -7.77 -6.18
C ASN A 222 -3.53 -6.95 -5.00
N LEU A 223 -2.77 -5.93 -4.58
CA LEU A 223 -3.17 -5.04 -3.48
C LEU A 223 -4.48 -4.30 -3.76
N LYS A 224 -4.72 -3.96 -5.03
CA LYS A 224 -5.91 -3.24 -5.49
C LYS A 224 -7.20 -4.01 -5.29
N TYR A 225 -7.14 -5.34 -5.27
CA TYR A 225 -8.28 -6.18 -4.92
C TYR A 225 -8.83 -5.85 -3.52
N LEU A 226 -7.96 -5.44 -2.59
CA LEU A 226 -8.36 -5.01 -1.25
C LEU A 226 -8.41 -3.48 -1.08
N GLY A 227 -8.40 -2.71 -2.18
CA GLY A 227 -8.41 -1.25 -2.10
C GLY A 227 -7.23 -0.67 -1.31
N ILE A 228 -6.14 -1.43 -1.14
CA ILE A 228 -4.96 -0.98 -0.41
C ILE A 228 -4.24 0.06 -1.27
N ASP A 229 -3.98 1.22 -0.67
CA ASP A 229 -3.15 2.28 -1.23
C ASP A 229 -1.76 2.24 -0.61
N GLY A 230 -0.76 2.32 -1.49
CA GLY A 230 0.66 2.09 -1.21
C GLY A 230 1.56 3.22 -1.68
#